data_AF-A0A7S8ECF3-F1
#
_entry.id   AF-A0A7S8ECF3-F1
#
_cell.length_a   1.000
_cell.length_b   1.000
_cell.length_c   1.000
_cell.angle_alpha   90.00
_cell.angle_beta   90.00
_cell.angle_gamma   90.00
#
_symmetry.space_group_name_H-M   'P 1'
#
loop_
_entity.id
_entity.type
_entity.pdbx_description
1 polymer ?
#
loop_
_entity_poly.entity_id
_entity_poly.type
_entity_poly.pdbx_seq_one_letter_code
_entity_poly.pdbx_strand_id
1 'polypeptide(L)'
;MNDSAEYYDEMDEYEPIEGYCFHCRESVEIEDAMPVWTRRGQPATRGSCPICAGTVFRMGKTELHKEQNRPEAIVLEGESTKRNHPKLARDTVYINYAADDEEAAQRIASDLEKSGLAVWLHDHSAEDVNWSSGVHPALKDCSRMVYVLSSNALGDEQVMNAWQFFRGQRKPIVIAQLEQVDPPDPIRRSPRYDVAGDYKSEFRQMLGMLSA
;
A
#
# COMPACT_ATOMS: atom_id res chain seq x y z
N MET A 1 -38.34 1.86 48.73
CA MET A 1 -37.91 3.11 48.06
C MET A 1 -37.00 2.67 46.94
N ASN A 2 -37.47 2.92 45.73
CA ASN A 2 -36.92 2.47 44.48
C ASN A 2 -35.85 3.49 44.08
N ASP A 3 -34.57 3.14 44.19
CA ASP A 3 -33.46 3.96 43.69
C ASP A 3 -32.80 3.23 42.52
N SER A 4 -33.62 3.03 41.50
CA SER A 4 -33.18 2.74 40.14
C SER A 4 -32.82 4.08 39.50
N ALA A 5 -31.63 4.59 39.82
CA ALA A 5 -31.05 5.75 39.15
C ALA A 5 -30.27 5.24 37.93
N GLU A 6 -30.83 5.57 36.79
CA GLU A 6 -30.29 5.45 35.44
C GLU A 6 -28.86 6.03 35.37
N TYR A 7 -27.94 5.30 34.72
CA TYR A 7 -26.81 5.91 34.03
C TYR A 7 -26.33 4.98 32.90
N TYR A 8 -27.18 4.85 31.89
CA TYR A 8 -26.73 4.43 30.56
C TYR A 8 -26.15 5.68 29.85
N ASP A 9 -25.16 5.43 28.99
CA ASP A 9 -24.54 6.35 28.02
C ASP A 9 -23.49 7.36 28.49
N GLU A 10 -22.29 6.87 28.79
CA GLU A 10 -21.06 7.48 28.27
C GLU A 10 -20.48 6.50 27.22
N MET A 11 -21.23 6.24 26.15
CA MET A 11 -20.58 5.87 24.88
C MET A 11 -19.97 7.17 24.37
N ASP A 12 -18.66 7.34 24.58
CA ASP A 12 -17.85 8.35 23.91
C ASP A 12 -18.36 8.53 22.48
N GLU A 13 -18.92 9.71 22.21
CA GLU A 13 -19.45 10.10 20.90
C GLU A 13 -18.27 10.10 19.93
N TYR A 14 -18.02 8.95 19.30
CA TYR A 14 -16.94 8.78 18.33
C TYR A 14 -17.38 9.51 17.06
N GLU A 15 -17.24 10.83 17.05
CA GLU A 15 -17.52 11.62 15.86
C GLU A 15 -16.61 11.11 14.73
N PRO A 16 -17.18 10.53 13.66
CA PRO A 16 -16.39 10.00 12.57
C PRO A 16 -15.59 11.14 11.95
N ILE A 17 -14.27 11.01 11.96
CA ILE A 17 -13.39 12.04 11.41
C ILE A 17 -13.34 11.84 9.91
N GLU A 18 -13.96 12.76 9.17
CA GLU A 18 -13.87 12.76 7.71
C GLU A 18 -12.49 13.23 7.23
N GLY A 19 -12.04 12.72 6.09
CA GLY A 19 -10.83 13.18 5.42
C GLY A 19 -10.86 12.91 3.92
N TYR A 20 -9.89 13.45 3.20
CA TYR A 20 -9.85 13.29 1.75
C TYR A 20 -9.01 12.09 1.36
N CYS A 21 -9.62 11.12 0.66
CA CYS A 21 -8.90 10.02 0.05
C CYS A 21 -8.39 10.47 -1.32
N PHE A 22 -7.07 10.49 -1.50
CA PHE A 22 -6.48 10.91 -2.76
C PHE A 22 -6.52 9.86 -3.87
N HIS A 23 -6.77 8.61 -3.53
CA HIS A 23 -6.93 7.53 -4.48
C HIS A 23 -8.36 7.53 -5.05
N CYS A 24 -9.37 7.51 -4.17
CA CYS A 24 -10.79 7.61 -4.57
C CYS A 24 -11.21 9.01 -5.04
N ARG A 25 -10.42 10.04 -4.71
CA ARG A 25 -10.72 11.47 -4.95
C ARG A 25 -12.01 11.96 -4.30
N GLU A 26 -12.38 11.34 -3.18
CA GLU A 26 -13.62 11.60 -2.44
C GLU A 26 -13.32 11.80 -0.95
N SER A 27 -14.20 12.53 -0.27
CA SER A 27 -14.18 12.65 1.18
C SER A 27 -14.80 11.41 1.81
N VAL A 28 -14.06 10.74 2.68
CA VAL A 28 -14.45 9.49 3.33
C VAL A 28 -14.18 9.59 4.82
N GLU A 29 -14.87 8.77 5.62
CA GLU A 29 -14.49 8.55 7.01
C GLU A 29 -13.09 7.93 7.10
N ILE A 30 -12.26 8.43 8.02
CA ILE A 30 -10.91 7.93 8.24
C ILE A 30 -10.97 6.71 9.16
N GLU A 31 -10.68 5.51 8.62
CA GLU A 31 -10.41 4.32 9.42
C GLU A 31 -9.03 4.43 10.09
N ASP A 32 -8.88 3.86 11.29
CA ASP A 32 -7.63 3.89 12.08
C ASP A 32 -7.03 5.31 12.22
N ALA A 33 -7.88 6.30 12.51
CA ALA A 33 -7.49 7.71 12.56
C ALA A 33 -6.40 7.97 13.63
N MET A 34 -5.27 8.54 13.20
CA MET A 34 -4.14 8.89 14.05
C MET A 34 -3.73 10.35 13.88
N PRO A 35 -3.42 11.07 14.98
CA PRO A 35 -2.91 12.43 14.90
C PRO A 35 -1.46 12.43 14.39
N VAL A 36 -1.16 13.31 13.45
CA VAL A 36 0.18 13.47 12.86
C VAL A 36 0.53 14.96 12.74
N TRP A 37 1.80 15.29 12.94
CA TRP A 37 2.31 16.65 12.73
C TRP A 37 3.08 16.71 11.42
N THR A 38 2.77 17.69 10.58
CA THR A 38 3.51 17.91 9.33
C THR A 38 4.94 18.40 9.63
N ARG A 39 5.83 18.36 8.64
CA ARG A 39 7.20 18.90 8.74
C ARG A 39 7.25 20.38 9.17
N ARG A 40 6.17 21.13 8.94
CA ARG A 40 6.00 22.54 9.35
C ARG A 40 5.32 22.69 10.71
N GLY A 41 5.18 21.60 11.49
CA GLY A 41 4.53 21.60 12.80
C GLY A 41 3.04 21.91 12.77
N GLN A 42 2.35 21.70 11.63
CA GLN A 42 0.90 21.86 11.52
C GLN A 42 0.18 20.55 11.86
N PRO A 43 -0.93 20.59 12.62
CA PRO A 43 -1.70 19.40 12.98
C PRO A 43 -2.46 18.84 11.78
N ALA A 44 -2.55 17.52 11.72
CA ALA A 44 -3.33 16.81 10.73
C ALA A 44 -3.70 15.41 11.24
N THR A 45 -4.74 14.81 10.68
CA THR A 45 -5.14 13.43 10.97
C THR A 45 -4.88 12.58 9.73
N ARG A 46 -4.26 11.41 9.93
CA ARG A 46 -4.02 10.42 8.87
C ARG A 46 -4.66 9.09 9.27
N GLY A 47 -5.15 8.35 8.28
CA GLY A 47 -5.58 6.96 8.46
C GLY A 47 -5.82 6.29 7.11
N SER A 48 -6.72 5.33 7.09
CA SER A 48 -7.01 4.44 5.97
C SER A 48 -8.39 4.73 5.36
N CYS A 49 -8.54 4.48 4.06
CA CYS A 49 -9.79 4.67 3.33
C CYS A 49 -10.63 3.39 3.40
N PRO A 50 -11.91 3.44 3.81
CA PRO A 50 -12.77 2.25 3.87
C PRO A 50 -13.05 1.64 2.48
N ILE A 51 -12.89 2.45 1.42
CA ILE A 51 -13.18 2.04 0.04
C ILE A 51 -12.01 1.32 -0.61
N CYS A 52 -10.79 1.89 -0.49
CA CYS A 52 -9.61 1.41 -1.23
C CYS A 52 -8.39 1.07 -0.36
N ALA A 53 -8.51 1.16 0.97
CA ALA A 53 -7.40 1.06 1.93
C ALA A 53 -6.24 2.06 1.69
N GLY A 54 -6.42 3.03 0.79
CA GLY A 54 -5.46 4.10 0.55
C GLY A 54 -5.35 5.06 1.72
N THR A 55 -4.26 5.83 1.77
CA THR A 55 -4.11 6.85 2.81
C THR A 55 -5.17 7.96 2.67
N VAL A 56 -5.89 8.22 3.75
CA VAL A 56 -6.78 9.36 3.91
C VAL A 56 -6.11 10.40 4.80
N PHE A 57 -6.30 11.67 4.46
CA PHE A 57 -5.69 12.77 5.17
C PHE A 57 -6.67 13.91 5.39
N ARG A 58 -6.75 14.41 6.63
CA ARG A 58 -7.46 15.64 7.00
C ARG A 58 -6.47 16.63 7.58
N MET A 59 -6.39 17.82 6.99
CA MET A 59 -5.64 18.93 7.58
C MET A 59 -6.43 19.55 8.74
N GLY A 60 -5.71 19.98 9.78
CA GLY A 60 -6.29 20.70 10.92
C GLY A 60 -6.22 19.91 12.23
N LYS A 61 -6.45 20.64 13.33
CA LYS A 61 -6.57 20.08 14.68
C LYS A 61 -7.88 19.28 14.76
N THR A 62 -7.81 18.14 15.41
CA THR A 62 -8.94 17.24 15.72
C THR A 62 -8.86 16.88 17.19
N GLU A 63 -9.90 16.25 17.73
CA GLU A 63 -9.94 15.78 19.12
C GLU A 63 -8.79 14.82 19.46
N LEU A 64 -8.22 14.16 18.45
CA LEU A 64 -7.05 13.28 18.61
C LEU A 64 -5.75 14.03 18.95
N HIS A 65 -5.69 15.36 18.76
CA HIS A 65 -4.46 16.14 18.97
C HIS A 65 -4.31 16.63 20.41
N LYS A 66 -3.52 15.90 21.21
CA LYS A 66 -3.05 16.36 22.53
C LYS A 66 -1.83 17.27 22.38
N GLU A 67 -1.83 18.44 23.01
CA GLU A 67 -0.82 19.52 22.81
C GLU A 67 0.63 19.16 23.19
N GLN A 68 0.82 18.06 23.93
CA GLN A 68 2.09 17.74 24.59
C GLN A 68 3.20 17.23 23.66
N ASN A 69 2.95 17.05 22.35
CA ASN A 69 3.92 16.46 21.41
C ASN A 69 4.02 17.21 20.06
N ARG A 70 3.86 18.55 20.05
CA ARG A 70 4.05 19.33 18.83
C ARG A 70 5.55 19.53 18.55
N PRO A 71 6.12 19.00 17.45
CA PRO A 71 7.51 19.25 17.09
C PRO A 71 7.70 20.71 16.66
N GLU A 72 8.87 21.27 16.96
CA GLU A 72 9.27 22.58 16.42
C GLU A 72 9.35 22.52 14.90
N ALA A 73 8.76 23.51 14.23
CA ALA A 73 8.77 23.58 12.79
C ALA A 73 10.20 23.81 12.28
N ILE A 74 10.70 22.88 11.47
CA ILE A 74 12.02 23.04 10.85
C ILE A 74 11.92 24.13 9.78
N VAL A 75 12.61 25.26 9.98
CA VAL A 75 12.76 26.30 8.96
C VAL A 75 13.64 25.74 7.84
N LEU A 76 13.05 25.55 6.66
CA LEU A 76 13.79 25.16 5.46
C LEU A 76 14.42 26.42 4.86
N GLU A 77 15.62 26.80 5.31
CA GLU A 77 16.44 27.77 4.59
C GLU A 77 17.13 27.07 3.41
N GLY A 78 16.88 27.56 2.20
CA GLY A 78 17.46 27.05 0.96
C GLY A 78 16.41 26.80 -0.10
N GLU A 79 16.57 27.45 -1.26
CA GLU A 79 15.85 27.13 -2.48
C GLU A 79 15.87 25.62 -2.71
N SER A 80 14.69 25.08 -3.02
CA SER A 80 14.46 23.69 -3.34
C SER A 80 15.35 23.22 -4.49
N THR A 81 16.57 22.82 -4.19
CA THR A 81 17.30 21.87 -5.02
C THR A 81 16.51 20.58 -4.91
N LYS A 82 15.65 20.36 -5.91
CA LYS A 82 14.88 19.13 -6.11
C LYS A 82 15.87 17.98 -6.09
N ARG A 83 16.10 17.38 -4.92
CA ARG A 83 16.40 15.96 -4.87
C ARG A 83 15.15 15.29 -5.45
N ASN A 84 15.23 14.97 -6.74
CA ASN A 84 14.34 14.02 -7.41
C ASN A 84 14.54 12.65 -6.73
N HIS A 85 14.09 12.52 -5.49
CA HIS A 85 13.47 11.26 -5.15
C HIS A 85 12.24 11.22 -6.05
N PRO A 86 12.09 10.23 -6.95
CA PRO A 86 10.84 10.06 -7.67
C PRO A 86 9.75 10.11 -6.60
N LYS A 87 8.88 11.14 -6.66
CA LYS A 87 7.67 11.18 -5.85
C LYS A 87 7.03 9.85 -6.16
N LEU A 88 7.06 8.90 -5.21
CA LEU A 88 6.42 7.60 -5.35
C LEU A 88 4.99 7.92 -5.75
N ALA A 89 4.73 7.78 -7.06
CA ALA A 89 3.46 8.15 -7.63
C ALA A 89 2.46 7.21 -6.97
N ARG A 90 1.25 7.69 -6.76
CA ARG A 90 0.16 6.95 -6.08
C ARG A 90 -0.21 5.61 -6.74
N ASP A 91 0.47 5.29 -7.85
CA ASP A 91 0.35 4.10 -8.68
C ASP A 91 1.67 3.29 -8.71
N THR A 92 2.37 3.22 -7.57
CA THR A 92 3.57 2.37 -7.48
C THR A 92 3.15 0.91 -7.40
N VAL A 93 3.68 0.12 -8.33
CA VAL A 93 3.40 -1.32 -8.44
C VAL A 93 4.51 -2.11 -7.75
N TYR A 94 4.14 -2.93 -6.79
CA TYR A 94 5.05 -3.88 -6.15
C TYR A 94 5.11 -5.16 -6.97
N ILE A 95 6.28 -5.59 -7.42
CA ILE A 95 6.45 -6.89 -8.07
C ILE A 95 6.99 -7.89 -7.05
N ASN A 96 6.16 -8.88 -6.75
CA ASN A 96 6.48 -9.99 -5.87
C ASN A 96 6.89 -11.20 -6.71
N TYR A 97 8.14 -11.62 -6.62
CA TYR A 97 8.74 -12.71 -7.42
C TYR A 97 9.72 -13.52 -6.56
N ALA A 98 10.02 -14.75 -6.96
CA ALA A 98 11.07 -15.56 -6.34
C ALA A 98 12.43 -15.23 -6.97
N ALA A 99 13.52 -15.41 -6.23
CA ALA A 99 14.85 -15.01 -6.70
C ALA A 99 15.23 -15.63 -8.06
N ASP A 100 14.80 -16.86 -8.32
CA ASP A 100 15.05 -17.56 -9.59
C ASP A 100 14.28 -16.97 -10.79
N ASP A 101 13.23 -16.19 -10.55
CA ASP A 101 12.41 -15.55 -11.59
C ASP A 101 12.78 -14.07 -11.82
N GLU A 102 13.93 -13.64 -11.30
CA GLU A 102 14.39 -12.25 -11.36
C GLU A 102 14.43 -11.70 -12.80
N GLU A 103 14.89 -12.49 -13.77
CA GLU A 103 14.97 -12.07 -15.17
C GLU A 103 13.60 -11.68 -15.73
N ALA A 104 12.57 -12.49 -15.44
CA ALA A 104 11.21 -12.23 -15.87
C ALA A 104 10.60 -11.02 -15.12
N ALA A 105 10.87 -10.92 -13.81
CA ALA A 105 10.42 -9.78 -13.00
C ALA A 105 11.03 -8.46 -13.48
N GLN A 106 12.35 -8.42 -13.75
CA GLN A 106 13.05 -7.26 -14.29
C GLN A 106 12.52 -6.85 -15.67
N ARG A 107 12.17 -7.82 -16.51
CA ARG A 107 11.55 -7.55 -17.81
C ARG A 107 10.17 -6.90 -17.66
N ILE A 108 9.32 -7.44 -16.80
CA ILE A 108 8.00 -6.87 -16.50
C ILE A 108 8.16 -5.46 -15.91
N ALA A 109 9.10 -5.27 -14.98
CA ALA A 109 9.40 -3.98 -14.38
C ALA A 109 9.80 -2.95 -15.44
N SER A 110 10.77 -3.30 -16.28
CA SER A 110 11.27 -2.43 -17.35
C SER A 110 10.15 -2.01 -18.29
N ASP A 111 9.22 -2.90 -18.62
CA ASP A 111 8.11 -2.59 -19.53
C ASP A 111 7.01 -1.75 -18.84
N LEU A 112 6.74 -1.99 -17.55
CA LEU A 112 5.84 -1.14 -16.74
C LEU A 112 6.42 0.28 -16.56
N GLU A 113 7.73 0.39 -16.32
CA GLU A 113 8.43 1.68 -16.22
C GLU A 113 8.43 2.44 -17.54
N LYS A 114 8.69 1.77 -18.67
CA LYS A 114 8.54 2.37 -20.02
C LYS A 114 7.12 2.87 -20.28
N SER A 115 6.13 2.22 -19.66
CA SER A 115 4.72 2.62 -19.74
C SER A 115 4.36 3.77 -18.79
N GLY A 116 5.31 4.23 -17.96
CA GLY A 116 5.16 5.39 -17.08
C GLY A 116 4.70 5.06 -15.65
N LEU A 117 4.64 3.77 -15.27
CA LEU A 117 4.32 3.36 -13.90
C LEU A 117 5.60 3.28 -13.06
N ALA A 118 5.54 3.72 -11.80
CA ALA A 118 6.61 3.49 -10.86
C ALA A 118 6.58 2.03 -10.41
N VAL A 119 7.70 1.33 -10.49
CA VAL A 119 7.79 -0.08 -10.11
C VAL A 119 8.75 -0.23 -8.94
N TRP A 120 8.39 -1.10 -8.01
CA TRP A 120 9.29 -1.57 -6.96
C TRP A 120 9.48 -3.08 -7.10
N LEU A 121 10.72 -3.49 -7.39
CA LEU A 121 11.12 -4.90 -7.42
C LEU A 121 11.44 -5.36 -5.99
N HIS A 122 10.95 -6.54 -5.61
CA HIS A 122 11.35 -7.16 -4.36
C HIS A 122 12.86 -7.44 -4.33
N ASP A 123 13.58 -6.72 -3.49
CA ASP A 123 15.01 -6.93 -3.29
C ASP A 123 15.24 -8.13 -2.34
N HIS A 124 15.73 -9.24 -2.90
CA HIS A 124 16.12 -10.44 -2.15
C HIS A 124 17.44 -10.26 -1.37
N SER A 125 18.15 -9.13 -1.55
CA SER A 125 19.47 -8.88 -0.97
C SER A 125 19.45 -8.25 0.43
N ALA A 126 18.29 -8.17 1.09
CA ALA A 126 18.21 -7.59 2.43
C ALA A 126 18.97 -8.45 3.45
N GLU A 127 20.26 -8.17 3.59
CA GLU A 127 21.06 -8.47 4.78
C GLU A 127 20.26 -7.99 6.02
N ASP A 128 19.83 -8.94 6.84
CA ASP A 128 19.68 -8.80 8.29
C ASP A 128 18.82 -7.64 8.83
N VAL A 129 17.84 -7.13 8.07
CA VAL A 129 16.85 -6.23 8.65
C VAL A 129 15.74 -7.07 9.27
N ASN A 130 15.87 -7.30 10.57
CA ASN A 130 14.85 -7.91 11.42
C ASN A 130 13.61 -6.99 11.48
N TRP A 131 12.80 -7.02 10.42
CA TRP A 131 11.52 -6.32 10.38
C TRP A 131 10.64 -6.95 11.46
N SER A 132 10.28 -6.16 12.48
CA SER A 132 9.46 -6.61 13.62
C SER A 132 8.10 -7.21 13.25
N SER A 133 7.64 -7.02 12.01
CA SER A 133 6.43 -7.63 11.44
C SER A 133 6.69 -8.61 10.28
N GLY A 134 7.94 -8.88 9.92
CA GLY A 134 8.32 -9.78 8.80
C GLY A 134 7.96 -9.28 7.39
N VAL A 135 7.68 -7.97 7.22
CA VAL A 135 7.11 -7.42 5.99
C VAL A 135 7.84 -6.13 5.60
N HIS A 136 8.28 -6.02 4.34
CA HIS A 136 9.04 -4.87 3.82
C HIS A 136 8.19 -3.58 3.79
N PRO A 137 8.72 -2.40 4.20
CA PRO A 137 7.97 -1.14 4.25
C PRO A 137 7.40 -0.70 2.90
N ALA A 138 8.04 -1.09 1.78
CA ALA A 138 7.51 -0.82 0.44
C ALA A 138 6.11 -1.43 0.19
N LEU A 139 5.74 -2.51 0.90
CA LEU A 139 4.41 -3.12 0.79
C LEU A 139 3.31 -2.21 1.35
N LYS A 140 3.66 -1.31 2.29
CA LYS A 140 2.72 -0.32 2.84
C LYS A 140 2.46 0.81 1.84
N ASP A 141 3.52 1.27 1.17
CA ASP A 141 3.45 2.42 0.27
C ASP A 141 2.90 2.09 -1.13
N CYS A 142 3.03 0.83 -1.58
CA CYS A 142 2.50 0.40 -2.87
C CYS A 142 0.97 0.22 -2.82
N SER A 143 0.27 0.68 -3.87
CA SER A 143 -1.18 0.59 -3.99
C SER A 143 -1.65 -0.68 -4.69
N ARG A 144 -0.82 -1.24 -5.58
CA ARG A 144 -1.11 -2.45 -6.36
C ARG A 144 0.08 -3.41 -6.31
N MET A 145 -0.19 -4.71 -6.37
CA MET A 145 0.85 -5.75 -6.43
C MET A 145 0.68 -6.62 -7.67
N VAL A 146 1.79 -6.88 -8.34
CA VAL A 146 1.95 -7.91 -9.37
C VAL A 146 2.67 -9.09 -8.73
N TYR A 147 1.99 -10.23 -8.66
CA TYR A 147 2.55 -11.49 -8.21
C TYR A 147 3.00 -12.30 -9.41
N VAL A 148 4.29 -12.60 -9.49
CA VAL A 148 4.87 -13.45 -10.52
C VAL A 148 4.66 -14.90 -10.09
N LEU A 149 3.76 -15.61 -10.77
CA LEU A 149 3.43 -17.00 -10.48
C LEU A 149 4.34 -17.95 -11.28
N SER A 150 5.17 -18.66 -10.54
CA SER A 150 6.04 -19.74 -10.97
C SER A 150 6.01 -20.86 -9.92
N SER A 151 6.55 -22.03 -10.24
CA SER A 151 6.77 -23.10 -9.26
C SER A 151 7.70 -22.66 -8.10
N ASN A 152 8.69 -21.81 -8.38
CA ASN A 152 9.62 -21.28 -7.37
C ASN A 152 8.91 -20.34 -6.37
N ALA A 153 8.00 -19.50 -6.87
CA ALA A 153 7.24 -18.54 -6.07
C ALA A 153 6.21 -19.17 -5.12
N LEU A 154 5.86 -20.45 -5.31
CA LEU A 154 4.98 -21.18 -4.40
C LEU A 154 5.70 -21.66 -3.13
N GLY A 155 7.01 -21.90 -3.21
CA GLY A 155 7.81 -22.43 -2.11
C GLY A 155 8.51 -21.36 -1.27
N ASP A 156 8.53 -20.12 -1.74
CA ASP A 156 9.28 -19.03 -1.11
C ASP A 156 8.44 -18.33 -0.01
N GLU A 157 8.94 -18.36 1.23
CA GLU A 157 8.28 -17.76 2.39
C GLU A 157 8.15 -16.23 2.30
N GLN A 158 9.14 -15.54 1.74
CA GLN A 158 9.11 -14.07 1.60
C GLN A 158 8.01 -13.67 0.62
N VAL A 159 7.94 -14.40 -0.48
CA VAL A 159 6.92 -14.24 -1.51
C VAL A 159 5.53 -14.51 -0.92
N MET A 160 5.40 -15.56 -0.11
CA MET A 160 4.16 -15.90 0.59
C MET A 160 3.71 -14.80 1.55
N ASN A 161 4.61 -14.31 2.39
CA ASN A 161 4.33 -13.27 3.37
C ASN A 161 3.89 -11.96 2.70
N ALA A 162 4.52 -11.59 1.59
CA ALA A 162 4.20 -10.37 0.86
C ALA A 162 2.76 -10.36 0.32
N TRP A 163 2.31 -11.44 -0.35
CA TRP A 163 0.94 -11.47 -0.88
C TRP A 163 -0.11 -11.65 0.21
N GLN A 164 0.21 -12.36 1.31
CA GLN A 164 -0.68 -12.47 2.47
C GLN A 164 -0.95 -11.10 3.10
N PHE A 165 0.09 -10.26 3.21
CA PHE A 165 -0.04 -8.89 3.70
C PHE A 165 -0.98 -8.06 2.80
N PHE A 166 -0.78 -8.12 1.48
CA PHE A 166 -1.64 -7.40 0.52
C PHE A 166 -3.11 -7.83 0.63
N ARG A 167 -3.35 -9.13 0.77
CA ARG A 167 -4.70 -9.69 0.96
C ARG A 167 -5.34 -9.20 2.25
N GLY A 168 -4.59 -9.19 3.36
CA GLY A 168 -5.05 -8.68 4.65
C GLY A 168 -5.46 -7.22 4.60
N GLN A 169 -4.76 -6.42 3.78
CA GLN A 169 -5.03 -5.00 3.55
C GLN A 169 -6.10 -4.74 2.46
N ARG A 170 -6.76 -5.78 1.93
CA ARG A 170 -7.72 -5.70 0.80
C ARG A 170 -7.17 -4.98 -0.44
N LYS A 171 -5.85 -4.99 -0.62
CA LYS A 171 -5.19 -4.36 -1.77
C LYS A 171 -5.32 -5.25 -3.01
N PRO A 172 -5.47 -4.67 -4.22
CA PRO A 172 -5.58 -5.44 -5.45
C PRO A 172 -4.29 -6.21 -5.75
N ILE A 173 -4.45 -7.50 -6.06
CA ILE A 173 -3.39 -8.42 -6.46
C ILE A 173 -3.65 -8.88 -7.89
N VAL A 174 -2.66 -8.70 -8.75
CA VAL A 174 -2.67 -9.14 -10.15
C VAL A 174 -1.63 -10.24 -10.31
N ILE A 175 -1.97 -11.34 -10.99
CA ILE A 175 -1.07 -12.48 -11.19
C ILE A 175 -0.49 -12.44 -12.60
N ALA A 176 0.83 -12.35 -12.69
CA ALA A 176 1.60 -12.55 -13.92
C ALA A 176 2.10 -14.00 -13.94
N GLN A 177 1.48 -14.83 -14.77
CA GLN A 177 1.74 -16.26 -14.82
C GLN A 177 2.89 -16.58 -15.79
N LEU A 178 4.01 -17.07 -15.26
CA LEU A 178 5.16 -17.53 -16.04
C LEU A 178 5.09 -19.03 -16.38
N GLU A 179 4.40 -19.81 -15.55
CA GLU A 179 4.27 -21.25 -15.73
C GLU A 179 2.81 -21.68 -15.57
N GLN A 180 2.42 -22.80 -16.18
CA GLN A 180 1.10 -23.40 -16.00
C GLN A 180 0.99 -24.08 -14.62
N VAL A 181 0.97 -23.25 -13.59
CA VAL A 181 0.90 -23.65 -12.18
C VAL A 181 -0.38 -23.07 -11.56
N ASP A 182 -0.95 -23.80 -10.61
CA ASP A 182 -2.11 -23.32 -9.86
C ASP A 182 -1.68 -22.37 -8.74
N PRO A 183 -2.24 -21.16 -8.67
CA PRO A 183 -1.93 -20.23 -7.60
C PRO A 183 -2.52 -20.72 -6.28
N PRO A 184 -1.99 -20.25 -5.13
CA PRO A 184 -2.54 -20.54 -3.82
C PRO A 184 -4.03 -20.17 -3.74
N ASP A 185 -4.84 -21.02 -3.09
CA ASP A 185 -6.27 -20.82 -2.90
C ASP A 185 -6.68 -19.39 -2.46
N PRO A 186 -5.93 -18.72 -1.56
CA PRO A 186 -6.16 -17.34 -1.18
C PRO A 186 -6.26 -16.31 -2.30
N ILE A 187 -5.47 -16.47 -3.36
CA ILE A 187 -5.35 -15.54 -4.49
C ILE A 187 -5.87 -16.14 -5.79
N ARG A 188 -6.51 -17.32 -5.74
CA ARG A 188 -7.05 -18.03 -6.90
C ARG A 188 -8.09 -17.25 -7.71
N ARG A 189 -8.77 -16.28 -7.08
CA ARG A 189 -9.78 -15.41 -7.72
C ARG A 189 -9.20 -14.11 -8.30
N SER A 190 -7.91 -13.85 -8.11
CA SER A 190 -7.24 -12.67 -8.66
C SER A 190 -7.14 -12.76 -10.19
N PRO A 191 -7.18 -11.62 -10.92
CA PRO A 191 -6.93 -11.58 -12.35
C PRO A 191 -5.58 -12.23 -12.70
N ARG A 192 -5.57 -13.08 -13.73
CA ARG A 192 -4.40 -13.83 -14.20
C ARG A 192 -4.08 -13.44 -15.63
N TYR A 193 -2.81 -13.20 -15.90
CA TYR A 193 -2.29 -12.85 -17.21
C TYR A 193 -1.15 -13.80 -17.58
N ASP A 194 -1.29 -14.52 -18.69
CA ASP A 194 -0.28 -15.49 -19.14
C ASP A 194 0.86 -14.76 -19.88
N VAL A 195 1.90 -14.41 -19.12
CA VAL A 195 3.07 -13.71 -19.66
C VAL A 195 4.08 -14.67 -20.31
N ALA A 196 3.90 -15.98 -20.19
CA ALA A 196 4.74 -17.01 -20.78
C ALA A 196 4.41 -17.25 -22.26
N GLY A 197 3.12 -17.22 -22.59
CA GLY A 197 2.60 -17.34 -23.95
C GLY A 197 2.63 -16.02 -24.71
N ASP A 198 1.49 -15.33 -24.75
CA ASP A 198 1.34 -14.07 -25.49
C ASP A 198 1.62 -12.84 -24.60
N TYR A 199 2.90 -12.68 -24.27
CA TYR A 199 3.38 -11.59 -23.40
C TYR A 199 2.82 -10.21 -23.78
N LYS A 200 2.74 -9.87 -25.07
CA LYS A 200 2.36 -8.50 -25.49
C LYS A 200 0.89 -8.19 -25.32
N SER A 201 0.00 -9.16 -25.50
CA SER A 201 -1.45 -8.94 -25.32
C SER A 201 -1.81 -8.97 -23.84
N GLU A 202 -1.28 -9.95 -23.12
CA GLU A 202 -1.49 -10.15 -21.69
C GLU A 202 -0.90 -9.00 -20.86
N PHE A 203 0.32 -8.52 -21.21
CA PHE A 203 0.91 -7.34 -20.56
C PHE A 203 0.05 -6.09 -20.74
N ARG A 204 -0.55 -5.87 -21.92
CA ARG A 204 -1.42 -4.71 -22.14
C ARG A 204 -2.71 -4.77 -21.31
N GLN A 205 -3.28 -5.96 -21.16
CA GLN A 205 -4.45 -6.15 -20.30
C GLN A 205 -4.08 -5.94 -18.82
N MET A 206 -2.93 -6.48 -18.39
CA MET A 206 -2.38 -6.27 -17.06
C MET A 206 -2.13 -4.79 -16.78
N LEU A 207 -1.51 -4.07 -17.71
CA LEU A 207 -1.27 -2.62 -17.61
C LEU A 207 -2.59 -1.85 -17.49
N GLY A 208 -3.61 -2.22 -18.26
CA GLY A 208 -4.95 -1.66 -18.16
C GLY A 208 -5.50 -1.76 -16.73
N MET A 209 -5.44 -2.95 -16.13
CA MET A 209 -5.88 -3.17 -14.74
C MET A 209 -5.02 -2.43 -13.71
N LEU A 210 -3.71 -2.33 -13.94
CA LEU A 210 -2.79 -1.61 -13.05
C LEU A 210 -2.92 -0.08 -13.16
N SER A 211 -3.46 0.43 -14.26
CA SER A 211 -3.69 1.86 -14.50
C SER A 211 -5.10 2.33 -14.13
N ALA A 212 -6.04 1.40 -13.95
CA ALA A 212 -7.43 1.66 -13.54
C ALA A 212 -7.52 2.02 -12.06
#